data_AF-A0A177AZF7-F1
#
_entry.id   AF-A0A177AZF7-F1
#
_cell.length_a   1.000
_cell.length_b   1.000
_cell.length_c   1.000
_cell.angle_alpha   90.00
_cell.angle_beta   90.00
_cell.angle_gamma   90.00
#
_symmetry.space_group_name_H-M   'P 1'
#
loop_
_entity.id
_entity.type
_entity.pdbx_description
1 polymer ?
#
loop_
_entity_poly.entity_id
_entity_poly.type
_entity_poly.pdbx_seq_one_letter_code
_entity_poly.pdbx_strand_id
1 'polypeptide(L)'
;MVHIVVFVRHGDSEWNSQNKFCGWFDADLSTIGVQEAKLAGKLLHEKGYKFDLIFTSLLKRAIKTTFLIQEEMDNHHVDVVRNWKLNERMYGGLTGLNKSETAKKYGEEKVMIWRRSYDTRPPDVEVDSEYYPLNDEKYKNLDKSDIPRAECLKDTLIRALPYWENEIVPEIKKNKRVLVSAHGNSIRALIKEFDDISDDKITSLNIPTGVPLVYEFDNNMKKIKSYYLITGDELQQRIDKIYFTCFYRYAITHASRKALSGTKPELLQVWTNYDTDNIYDMQSLYTSEEEVQNFFGYLDMSFCLAYALGMYFFGFIGNKYNPVNIIAIGSICSGIYTIFFGYIAYTIKIDWPGYFIILWLLNGFFQASIFPNMVAIVSNWFDKDKAGIVFGIWSANAAIGNILGELLAYLAKLIGFSYLYLICGILMISIGIQYKFGLVLSPLSVFEGLHSQYTFKLMDENETLNNYSFAPDNETEILNESSMSNRLNTIENTVIINSNRRKKNCGILSIFIDVILKPQVLPYTITYSLSK
;
A
#
# COMPACT_ATOMS: atom_id res chain seq x y z
N MET A 1 -18.72 -12.96 -31.93
CA MET A 1 -18.49 -13.75 -30.72
C MET A 1 -17.51 -12.97 -29.85
N VAL A 2 -17.58 -13.11 -28.54
CA VAL A 2 -16.61 -12.47 -27.63
C VAL A 2 -15.64 -13.56 -27.19
N HIS A 3 -14.35 -13.32 -27.37
CA HIS A 3 -13.29 -14.21 -26.92
C HIS A 3 -12.70 -13.66 -25.63
N ILE A 4 -12.66 -14.50 -24.59
CA ILE A 4 -12.10 -14.14 -23.28
C ILE A 4 -10.70 -14.70 -23.17
N VAL A 5 -9.74 -13.84 -22.87
CA VAL A 5 -8.33 -14.21 -22.61
C VAL A 5 -7.93 -13.66 -21.26
N VAL A 6 -7.33 -14.50 -20.43
CA VAL A 6 -6.84 -14.09 -19.12
C VAL A 6 -5.32 -14.01 -19.16
N PHE A 7 -4.76 -12.91 -18.68
CA PHE A 7 -3.32 -12.74 -18.48
C PHE A 7 -3.03 -12.74 -16.98
N VAL A 8 -2.00 -13.47 -16.57
CA VAL A 8 -1.51 -13.44 -15.19
C VAL A 8 0.00 -13.21 -15.21
N ARG A 9 0.46 -12.13 -14.59
CA ARG A 9 1.88 -11.98 -14.28
C ARG A 9 2.23 -12.95 -13.15
N HIS A 10 3.36 -13.63 -13.26
CA HIS A 10 3.87 -14.48 -12.18
C HIS A 10 3.91 -13.76 -10.83
N GLY A 11 3.80 -14.53 -9.74
CA GLY A 11 3.93 -14.00 -8.39
C GLY A 11 5.33 -13.45 -8.09
N ASP A 12 5.51 -12.82 -6.93
CA ASP A 12 6.80 -12.31 -6.49
C ASP A 12 7.92 -13.37 -6.55
N SER A 13 9.13 -12.94 -6.90
CA SER A 13 10.30 -13.82 -7.05
C SER A 13 11.36 -13.46 -6.05
N GLU A 14 12.23 -14.40 -5.69
CA GLU A 14 13.32 -14.17 -4.73
C GLU A 14 14.16 -12.94 -5.07
N TRP A 15 14.41 -12.68 -6.35
CA TRP A 15 15.19 -11.54 -6.83
C TRP A 15 14.42 -10.22 -6.87
N ASN A 16 13.09 -10.27 -6.95
CA ASN A 16 12.29 -9.07 -6.72
C ASN A 16 12.42 -8.64 -5.26
N SER A 17 12.30 -9.59 -4.32
CA SER A 17 12.41 -9.31 -2.88
C SER A 17 13.81 -8.80 -2.50
N GLN A 18 14.86 -9.26 -3.20
CA GLN A 18 16.24 -8.78 -3.05
C GLN A 18 16.56 -7.50 -3.85
N ASN A 19 15.59 -6.93 -4.56
CA ASN A 19 15.75 -5.74 -5.39
C ASN A 19 16.84 -5.87 -6.49
N LYS A 20 16.98 -7.04 -7.10
CA LYS A 20 17.94 -7.33 -8.19
C LYS A 20 17.28 -7.25 -9.57
N PHE A 21 18.08 -6.99 -10.61
CA PHE A 21 17.64 -7.16 -12.00
C PHE A 21 17.65 -8.65 -12.35
N CYS A 22 16.51 -9.20 -12.74
CA CYS A 22 16.33 -10.64 -12.98
C CYS A 22 16.39 -11.01 -14.46
N GLY A 23 15.46 -10.49 -15.28
CA GLY A 23 15.45 -10.79 -16.71
C GLY A 23 15.27 -12.28 -16.98
N TRP A 24 16.16 -12.88 -17.79
CA TRP A 24 16.09 -14.31 -18.10
C TRP A 24 16.74 -15.20 -17.04
N PHE A 25 17.36 -14.62 -16.00
CA PHE A 25 17.79 -15.41 -14.86
C PHE A 25 16.59 -16.17 -14.27
N ASP A 26 16.80 -17.44 -13.96
CA ASP A 26 15.75 -18.35 -13.58
C ASP A 26 15.51 -18.32 -12.06
N ALA A 27 15.15 -17.15 -11.53
CA ALA A 27 14.81 -17.00 -10.12
C ALA A 27 13.51 -17.76 -9.78
N ASP A 28 13.45 -18.32 -8.58
CA ASP A 28 12.26 -19.00 -8.07
C ASP A 28 11.20 -18.00 -7.58
N LEU A 29 9.98 -18.49 -7.36
CA LEU A 29 8.97 -17.75 -6.60
C LEU A 29 9.44 -17.60 -5.15
N SER A 30 9.24 -16.41 -4.59
CA SER A 30 9.33 -16.25 -3.15
C SER A 30 8.14 -16.94 -2.48
N THR A 31 8.18 -17.12 -1.16
CA THR A 31 6.99 -17.53 -0.39
C THR A 31 5.80 -16.61 -0.67
N ILE A 32 6.08 -15.33 -0.94
CA ILE A 32 5.07 -14.35 -1.34
C ILE A 32 4.43 -14.71 -2.67
N GLY A 33 5.25 -14.94 -3.69
CA GLY A 33 4.77 -15.29 -5.02
C GLY A 33 3.99 -16.61 -5.10
N VAL A 34 4.32 -17.59 -4.26
CA VAL A 34 3.54 -18.85 -4.20
C VAL A 34 2.10 -18.56 -3.76
N GLN A 35 1.89 -17.73 -2.74
CA GLN A 35 0.52 -17.44 -2.28
C GLN A 35 -0.23 -16.54 -3.26
N GLU A 36 0.44 -15.58 -3.90
CA GLU A 36 -0.16 -14.75 -4.95
C GLU A 36 -0.69 -15.61 -6.10
N ALA A 37 0.10 -16.60 -6.55
CA ALA A 37 -0.33 -17.53 -7.59
C ALA A 37 -1.55 -18.37 -7.17
N LYS A 38 -1.57 -18.85 -5.92
CA LYS A 38 -2.72 -19.58 -5.38
C LYS A 38 -3.98 -18.70 -5.31
N LEU A 39 -3.85 -17.47 -4.83
CA LEU A 39 -4.97 -16.53 -4.78
C LEU A 39 -5.55 -16.25 -6.17
N ALA A 40 -4.68 -16.09 -7.17
CA ALA A 40 -5.10 -15.93 -8.56
C ALA A 40 -5.96 -17.12 -9.03
N GLY A 41 -5.54 -18.35 -8.72
CA GLY A 41 -6.26 -19.57 -9.05
C GLY A 41 -7.62 -19.66 -8.35
N LYS A 42 -7.67 -19.41 -7.04
CA LYS A 42 -8.93 -19.37 -6.26
C LYS A 42 -9.93 -18.37 -6.84
N LEU A 43 -9.46 -17.17 -7.13
CA LEU A 43 -10.28 -16.09 -7.67
C LEU A 43 -10.85 -16.44 -9.06
N LEU A 44 -10.03 -17.05 -9.92
CA LEU A 44 -10.48 -17.54 -11.21
C LEU A 44 -11.53 -18.65 -11.06
N HIS A 45 -11.32 -19.58 -10.12
CA HIS A 45 -12.27 -20.65 -9.80
C HIS A 45 -13.60 -20.09 -9.28
N GLU A 46 -13.57 -19.23 -8.26
CA GLU A 46 -14.75 -18.59 -7.64
C GLU A 46 -15.58 -17.78 -8.65
N LYS A 47 -14.92 -17.13 -9.61
CA LYS A 47 -15.60 -16.37 -10.67
C LYS A 47 -16.03 -17.25 -11.85
N GLY A 48 -15.84 -18.56 -11.77
CA GLY A 48 -16.31 -19.52 -12.76
C GLY A 48 -15.51 -19.53 -14.06
N TYR A 49 -14.27 -19.02 -14.06
CA TYR A 49 -13.39 -19.10 -15.22
C TYR A 49 -12.96 -20.55 -15.47
N LYS A 50 -12.84 -20.90 -16.74
CA LYS A 50 -12.39 -22.22 -17.21
C LYS A 50 -11.42 -22.01 -18.36
N PHE A 51 -10.46 -22.91 -18.51
CA PHE A 51 -9.42 -22.83 -19.53
C PHE A 51 -9.32 -24.15 -20.28
N ASP A 52 -9.04 -24.06 -21.57
CA ASP A 52 -8.81 -25.21 -22.46
C ASP A 52 -7.33 -25.31 -22.86
N LEU A 53 -6.57 -24.21 -22.68
CA LEU A 53 -5.15 -24.15 -22.99
C LEU A 53 -4.49 -23.05 -22.17
N ILE A 54 -3.28 -23.33 -21.65
CA ILE A 54 -2.47 -22.36 -20.92
C ILE A 54 -1.14 -22.15 -21.65
N PHE A 55 -0.75 -20.89 -21.85
CA PHE A 55 0.57 -20.52 -22.35
C PHE A 55 1.42 -19.94 -21.23
N THR A 56 2.68 -20.35 -21.16
CA THR A 56 3.66 -19.84 -20.20
C THR A 56 5.05 -19.70 -20.79
N SER A 57 5.96 -19.08 -20.05
CA SER A 57 7.35 -18.91 -20.47
C SER A 57 8.21 -20.15 -20.18
N LEU A 58 9.51 -20.09 -20.47
CA LEU A 58 10.48 -21.12 -20.05
C LEU A 58 11.06 -20.89 -18.65
N LEU A 59 10.60 -19.86 -17.92
CA LEU A 59 11.17 -19.47 -16.63
C LEU A 59 10.34 -20.04 -15.47
N LYS A 60 11.04 -20.63 -14.49
CA LYS A 60 10.46 -21.41 -13.38
C LYS A 60 9.37 -20.66 -12.63
N ARG A 61 9.53 -19.35 -12.40
CA ARG A 61 8.55 -18.53 -11.68
C ARG A 61 7.19 -18.42 -12.38
N ALA A 62 7.17 -18.36 -13.71
CA ALA A 62 5.93 -18.34 -14.48
C ALA A 62 5.31 -19.75 -14.57
N ILE A 63 6.14 -20.77 -14.76
CA ILE A 63 5.72 -22.18 -14.78
C ILE A 63 5.10 -22.59 -13.44
N LYS A 64 5.76 -22.30 -12.32
CA LYS A 64 5.23 -22.58 -10.98
C LYS A 64 3.96 -21.79 -10.70
N THR A 65 3.89 -20.51 -11.12
CA THR A 65 2.64 -19.74 -11.01
C THR A 65 1.51 -20.45 -11.76
N THR A 66 1.78 -20.94 -12.97
CA THR A 66 0.80 -21.70 -13.78
C THR A 66 0.30 -22.92 -13.02
N PHE A 67 1.20 -23.76 -12.50
CA PHE A 67 0.83 -24.97 -11.78
C PHE A 67 0.05 -24.69 -10.49
N LEU A 68 0.42 -23.65 -9.74
CA LEU A 68 -0.34 -23.24 -8.54
C LEU A 68 -1.74 -22.73 -8.89
N ILE A 69 -1.90 -22.06 -10.03
CA ILE A 69 -3.23 -21.70 -10.54
C ILE A 69 -4.01 -22.96 -10.91
N GLN A 70 -3.37 -23.94 -11.56
CA GLN A 70 -4.04 -25.18 -11.95
C GLN A 70 -4.52 -26.00 -10.74
N GLU A 71 -3.72 -26.03 -9.68
CA GLU A 71 -4.05 -26.65 -8.40
C GLU A 71 -5.32 -26.07 -7.80
N GLU A 72 -5.36 -24.74 -7.62
CA GLU A 72 -6.50 -24.09 -6.98
C GLU A 72 -7.76 -24.06 -7.84
N MET A 73 -7.60 -24.24 -9.16
CA MET A 73 -8.73 -24.35 -10.09
C MET A 73 -9.19 -25.80 -10.32
N ASP A 74 -8.47 -26.79 -9.81
CA ASP A 74 -8.63 -28.22 -10.11
C ASP A 74 -8.65 -28.52 -11.63
N ASN A 75 -7.67 -28.00 -12.36
CA ASN A 75 -7.61 -28.12 -13.83
C ASN A 75 -6.25 -28.58 -14.38
N HIS A 76 -5.53 -29.43 -13.64
CA HIS A 76 -4.26 -30.04 -14.06
C HIS A 76 -4.30 -30.79 -15.40
N HIS A 77 -5.48 -31.24 -15.81
CA HIS A 77 -5.70 -31.89 -17.10
C HIS A 77 -5.58 -30.93 -18.30
N VAL A 78 -5.57 -29.61 -18.07
CA VAL A 78 -5.44 -28.60 -19.12
C VAL A 78 -3.99 -28.51 -19.59
N ASP A 79 -3.80 -28.57 -20.90
CA ASP A 79 -2.47 -28.52 -21.51
C ASP A 79 -1.75 -27.18 -21.26
N VAL A 80 -0.45 -27.28 -21.01
CA VAL A 80 0.44 -26.12 -20.78
C VAL A 80 1.52 -26.07 -21.88
N VAL A 81 1.46 -25.03 -22.71
CA VAL A 81 2.45 -24.75 -23.76
C VAL A 81 3.48 -23.77 -23.23
N ARG A 82 4.76 -24.14 -23.31
CA ARG A 82 5.89 -23.32 -22.83
C ARG A 82 6.69 -22.77 -24.00
N ASN A 83 6.99 -21.47 -23.99
CA ASN A 83 7.78 -20.88 -25.06
C ASN A 83 8.63 -19.68 -24.60
N TRP A 84 9.87 -19.59 -25.11
CA TRP A 84 10.80 -18.53 -24.75
C TRP A 84 10.33 -17.14 -25.20
N LYS A 85 9.51 -17.07 -26.25
CA LYS A 85 8.94 -15.80 -26.74
C LYS A 85 8.05 -15.11 -25.70
N LEU A 86 7.62 -15.82 -24.66
CA LEU A 86 6.91 -15.27 -23.50
C LEU A 86 7.81 -14.91 -22.30
N ASN A 87 9.12 -15.16 -22.36
CA ASN A 87 10.07 -14.82 -21.30
C ASN A 87 10.06 -13.31 -20.97
N GLU A 88 10.52 -12.98 -19.76
CA GLU A 88 10.76 -11.60 -19.32
C GLU A 88 11.72 -10.85 -20.26
N ARG A 89 11.77 -9.52 -20.20
CA ARG A 89 12.81 -8.74 -20.90
C ARG A 89 14.21 -9.09 -20.39
N MET A 90 15.15 -9.40 -21.28
CA MET A 90 16.55 -9.63 -20.94
C MET A 90 17.25 -8.34 -20.49
N TYR A 91 17.74 -8.30 -19.24
CA TYR A 91 18.40 -7.11 -18.68
C TYR A 91 19.89 -7.00 -19.01
N GLY A 92 20.41 -7.91 -19.82
CA GLY A 92 21.81 -7.94 -20.25
C GLY A 92 22.79 -7.92 -19.08
N GLY A 93 23.83 -7.10 -19.18
CA GLY A 93 24.86 -6.93 -18.17
C GLY A 93 24.38 -6.32 -16.84
N LEU A 94 23.11 -5.91 -16.73
CA LEU A 94 22.52 -5.51 -15.45
C LEU A 94 22.05 -6.71 -14.62
N THR A 95 21.89 -7.89 -15.22
CA THR A 95 21.38 -9.10 -14.56
C THR A 95 22.23 -9.44 -13.33
N GLY A 96 21.58 -9.73 -12.19
CA GLY A 96 22.23 -10.03 -10.91
C GLY A 96 22.55 -8.80 -10.06
N LEU A 97 22.67 -7.61 -10.66
CA LEU A 97 22.99 -6.38 -9.94
C LEU A 97 21.80 -5.90 -9.09
N ASN A 98 22.10 -5.32 -7.92
CA ASN A 98 21.10 -4.63 -7.13
C ASN A 98 20.71 -3.29 -7.79
N LYS A 99 19.41 -3.00 -7.89
CA LYS A 99 18.91 -1.81 -8.59
C LYS A 99 19.36 -0.51 -7.93
N SER A 100 19.39 -0.47 -6.60
CA SER A 100 19.78 0.72 -5.85
C SER A 100 21.28 1.00 -5.97
N GLU A 101 22.11 -0.03 -5.94
CA GLU A 101 23.57 0.11 -6.12
C GLU A 101 23.92 0.50 -7.56
N THR A 102 23.23 -0.10 -8.54
CA THR A 102 23.36 0.26 -9.95
C THR A 102 22.99 1.73 -10.18
N ALA A 103 21.92 2.21 -9.55
CA ALA A 103 21.53 3.62 -9.62
C ALA A 103 22.58 4.56 -9.00
N LYS A 104 23.22 4.16 -7.90
CA LYS A 104 24.36 4.92 -7.33
C LYS A 104 25.56 4.96 -8.26
N LYS A 105 25.85 3.86 -8.96
CA LYS A 105 27.02 3.73 -9.84
C LYS A 105 26.85 4.45 -11.19
N TYR A 106 25.69 4.32 -11.81
CA TYR A 106 25.45 4.79 -13.18
C TYR A 106 24.53 6.02 -13.28
N GLY A 107 23.97 6.47 -12.16
CA GLY A 107 22.99 7.56 -12.09
C GLY A 107 21.54 7.04 -12.15
N GLU A 108 20.66 7.65 -11.35
CA GLU A 108 19.24 7.27 -11.26
C GLU A 108 18.51 7.43 -12.61
N GLU A 109 18.78 8.52 -13.33
CA GLU A 109 18.18 8.81 -14.63
C GLU A 109 18.52 7.74 -15.67
N LYS A 110 19.80 7.38 -15.78
CA LYS A 110 20.29 6.37 -16.72
C LYS A 110 19.68 4.99 -16.42
N VAL A 111 19.62 4.61 -15.15
CA VAL A 111 18.98 3.36 -14.73
C VAL A 111 17.47 3.38 -14.97
N MET A 112 16.82 4.52 -14.79
CA MET A 112 15.40 4.69 -15.13
C MET A 112 15.16 4.52 -16.63
N ILE A 113 16.02 5.11 -17.48
CA ILE A 113 15.96 4.93 -18.94
C ILE A 113 16.06 3.44 -19.29
N TRP A 114 17.09 2.73 -18.82
CA TRP A 114 17.21 1.28 -19.06
C TRP A 114 16.01 0.47 -18.54
N ARG A 115 15.41 0.89 -17.43
CA ARG A 115 14.27 0.19 -16.83
C ARG A 115 12.95 0.46 -17.52
N ARG A 116 12.73 1.67 -18.01
CA ARG A 116 11.39 2.15 -18.37
C ARG A 116 11.27 2.57 -19.83
N SER A 117 12.35 2.97 -20.49
CA SER A 117 12.35 3.33 -21.90
C SER A 117 11.81 2.19 -22.76
N TYR A 118 11.11 2.56 -23.83
CA TYR A 118 10.57 1.62 -24.80
C TYR A 118 11.66 1.00 -25.65
N ASP A 119 12.58 1.80 -26.19
CA ASP A 119 13.53 1.41 -27.25
C ASP A 119 15.00 1.38 -26.80
N THR A 120 15.29 1.78 -25.56
CA THR A 120 16.67 1.85 -25.07
C THR A 120 17.07 0.54 -24.37
N ARG A 121 18.06 -0.16 -24.95
CA ARG A 121 18.61 -1.39 -24.38
C ARG A 121 19.55 -1.10 -23.19
N PRO A 122 19.59 -1.97 -22.16
CA PRO A 122 20.69 -1.99 -21.21
C PRO A 122 22.00 -2.48 -21.88
N PRO A 123 23.16 -2.36 -21.21
CA PRO A 123 24.40 -2.96 -21.71
C PRO A 123 24.25 -4.46 -21.96
N ASP A 124 24.90 -4.96 -23.01
CA ASP A 124 24.91 -6.40 -23.32
C ASP A 124 25.54 -7.20 -22.18
N VAL A 125 25.04 -8.43 -21.97
CA VAL A 125 25.72 -9.40 -21.11
C VAL A 125 26.99 -9.89 -21.80
N GLU A 126 28.05 -10.10 -21.03
CA GLU A 126 29.29 -10.70 -21.52
C GLU A 126 29.11 -12.19 -21.85
N VAL A 127 29.87 -12.68 -22.83
CA VAL A 127 29.69 -14.04 -23.38
C VAL A 127 30.09 -15.12 -22.36
N ASP A 128 31.06 -14.82 -21.51
CA ASP A 128 31.54 -15.67 -20.42
C ASP A 128 30.71 -15.54 -19.13
N SER A 129 29.71 -14.65 -19.10
CA SER A 129 28.86 -14.47 -17.93
C SER A 129 28.00 -15.71 -17.67
N GLU A 130 27.86 -16.08 -16.40
CA GLU A 130 26.88 -17.07 -15.94
C GLU A 130 25.43 -16.70 -16.29
N TYR A 131 25.15 -15.41 -16.55
CA TYR A 131 23.83 -14.92 -16.92
C TYR A 131 23.57 -14.92 -18.43
N TYR A 132 24.53 -15.34 -19.26
CA TYR A 132 24.32 -15.41 -20.70
C TYR A 132 23.45 -16.62 -21.07
N PRO A 133 22.26 -16.46 -21.69
CA PRO A 133 21.33 -17.57 -21.87
C PRO A 133 21.83 -18.68 -22.81
N LEU A 134 22.83 -18.40 -23.67
CA LEU A 134 23.41 -19.43 -24.53
C LEU A 134 24.05 -20.59 -23.72
N ASN A 135 24.44 -20.31 -22.48
CA ASN A 135 25.05 -21.30 -21.58
C ASN A 135 24.00 -22.18 -20.86
N ASP A 136 22.70 -21.88 -21.01
CA ASP A 136 21.62 -22.61 -20.35
C ASP A 136 21.00 -23.66 -21.29
N GLU A 137 20.93 -24.91 -20.82
CA GLU A 137 20.44 -26.05 -21.61
C GLU A 137 19.03 -25.85 -22.18
N LYS A 138 18.17 -25.06 -21.52
CA LYS A 138 16.79 -24.84 -21.99
C LYS A 138 16.71 -24.06 -23.30
N TYR A 139 17.79 -23.41 -23.72
CA TYR A 139 17.86 -22.65 -24.97
C TYR A 139 18.75 -23.31 -26.02
N LYS A 140 19.31 -24.50 -25.77
CA LYS A 140 20.28 -25.16 -26.66
C LYS A 140 19.77 -25.45 -28.08
N ASN A 141 18.45 -25.58 -28.23
CA ASN A 141 17.78 -25.87 -29.50
C ASN A 141 17.30 -24.61 -30.23
N LEU A 142 17.57 -23.41 -29.68
CA LEU A 142 17.26 -22.16 -30.36
C LEU A 142 18.41 -21.72 -31.25
N ASP A 143 18.07 -21.04 -32.34
CA ASP A 143 19.06 -20.36 -33.15
C ASP A 143 19.76 -19.28 -32.32
N LYS A 144 21.09 -19.17 -32.47
CA LYS A 144 21.87 -18.19 -31.69
C LYS A 144 21.41 -16.75 -31.90
N SER A 145 20.83 -16.45 -33.07
CA SER A 145 20.26 -15.14 -33.39
C SER A 145 19.02 -14.79 -32.56
N ASP A 146 18.31 -15.80 -32.06
CA ASP A 146 17.10 -15.64 -31.25
C ASP A 146 17.42 -15.43 -29.76
N ILE A 147 18.67 -15.65 -29.35
CA ILE A 147 19.10 -15.53 -27.96
C ILE A 147 19.65 -14.12 -27.70
N PRO A 148 18.92 -13.25 -26.98
CA PRO A 148 19.34 -11.86 -26.80
C PRO A 148 20.47 -11.72 -25.79
N ARG A 149 21.39 -10.79 -26.05
CA ARG A 149 22.39 -10.33 -25.07
C ARG A 149 21.86 -9.21 -24.17
N ALA A 150 20.90 -8.43 -24.65
CA ALA A 150 20.11 -7.45 -23.91
C ALA A 150 18.83 -7.15 -24.69
N GLU A 151 17.77 -6.76 -24.00
CA GLU A 151 16.51 -6.34 -24.61
C GLU A 151 16.02 -5.02 -24.01
N CYS A 152 15.45 -4.17 -24.85
CA CYS A 152 14.50 -3.13 -24.45
C CYS A 152 13.06 -3.68 -24.52
N LEU A 153 12.05 -2.85 -24.22
CA LEU A 153 10.65 -3.30 -24.31
C LEU A 153 10.23 -3.55 -25.76
N LYS A 154 10.73 -2.76 -26.72
CA LYS A 154 10.50 -2.95 -28.16
C LYS A 154 11.01 -4.30 -28.66
N ASP A 155 12.19 -4.75 -28.22
CA ASP A 155 12.71 -6.07 -28.60
C ASP A 155 11.84 -7.20 -28.04
N THR A 156 11.38 -7.04 -26.79
CA THR A 156 10.44 -7.98 -26.17
C THR A 156 9.15 -8.09 -26.99
N LEU A 157 8.65 -6.96 -27.50
CA LEU A 157 7.48 -6.93 -28.36
C LEU A 157 7.72 -7.64 -29.70
N ILE A 158 8.85 -7.37 -30.36
CA ILE A 158 9.21 -7.95 -31.67
C ILE A 158 9.16 -9.49 -31.63
N ARG A 159 9.53 -10.12 -30.50
CA ARG A 159 9.41 -11.58 -30.35
C ARG A 159 8.04 -12.07 -29.83
N ALA A 160 7.39 -11.31 -28.95
CA ALA A 160 6.16 -11.73 -28.30
C ALA A 160 4.94 -11.61 -29.22
N LEU A 161 4.85 -10.54 -30.01
CA LEU A 161 3.70 -10.29 -30.88
C LEU A 161 3.56 -11.36 -31.98
N PRO A 162 4.61 -11.78 -32.70
CA PRO A 162 4.48 -12.88 -33.66
C PRO A 162 4.06 -14.20 -33.01
N TYR A 163 4.44 -14.46 -31.76
CA TYR A 163 3.97 -15.65 -31.04
C TYR A 163 2.49 -15.54 -30.69
N TRP A 164 2.05 -14.36 -30.25
CA TRP A 164 0.64 -14.08 -30.02
C TRP A 164 -0.18 -14.31 -31.30
N GLU A 165 0.23 -13.73 -32.42
CA GLU A 165 -0.52 -13.78 -33.68
C GLU A 165 -0.55 -15.15 -34.34
N ASN A 166 0.57 -15.89 -34.30
CA ASN A 166 0.71 -17.15 -35.04
C ASN A 166 0.39 -18.39 -34.20
N GLU A 167 0.42 -18.32 -32.87
CA GLU A 167 0.24 -19.49 -32.00
C GLU A 167 -0.95 -19.32 -31.05
N ILE A 168 -1.08 -18.16 -30.39
CA ILE A 168 -2.14 -17.96 -29.39
C ILE A 168 -3.48 -17.59 -30.05
N VAL A 169 -3.49 -16.65 -30.99
CA VAL A 169 -4.69 -16.18 -31.71
C VAL A 169 -5.41 -17.32 -32.46
N PRO A 170 -4.73 -18.24 -33.16
CA PRO A 170 -5.40 -19.36 -33.83
C PRO A 170 -6.15 -20.27 -32.84
N GLU A 171 -5.61 -20.50 -31.65
CA GLU A 171 -6.28 -21.29 -30.61
C GLU A 171 -7.50 -20.55 -30.04
N ILE A 172 -7.41 -19.24 -29.84
CA ILE A 172 -8.55 -18.40 -29.45
C ILE A 172 -9.67 -18.45 -30.51
N LYS A 173 -9.30 -18.40 -31.80
CA LYS A 173 -10.24 -18.50 -32.93
C LYS A 173 -10.88 -19.88 -33.08
N LYS A 174 -10.28 -20.92 -32.49
CA LYS A 174 -10.91 -22.25 -32.31
C LYS A 174 -11.86 -22.29 -31.11
N ASN A 175 -12.20 -21.14 -30.53
CA ASN A 175 -13.06 -20.97 -29.34
C ASN A 175 -12.48 -21.60 -28.06
N LYS A 176 -11.16 -21.80 -27.99
CA LYS A 176 -10.52 -22.20 -26.73
C LYS A 176 -10.46 -21.01 -25.78
N ARG A 177 -10.71 -21.28 -24.50
CA ARG A 177 -10.53 -20.33 -23.39
C ARG A 177 -9.07 -20.37 -22.97
N VAL A 178 -8.37 -19.26 -23.14
CA VAL A 178 -6.91 -19.22 -23.00
C VAL A 178 -6.48 -18.43 -21.76
N LEU A 179 -5.54 -19.01 -21.00
CA LEU A 179 -4.77 -18.33 -19.97
C LEU A 179 -3.33 -18.11 -20.46
N VAL A 180 -2.80 -16.90 -20.29
CA VAL A 180 -1.39 -16.58 -20.53
C VAL A 180 -0.74 -16.19 -19.21
N SER A 181 0.07 -17.09 -18.64
CA SER A 181 0.82 -16.85 -17.41
C SER A 181 2.28 -16.51 -17.73
N ALA A 182 2.67 -15.25 -17.58
CA ALA A 182 3.97 -14.78 -18.07
C ALA A 182 4.57 -13.69 -17.17
N HIS A 183 5.31 -12.74 -17.75
CA HIS A 183 6.12 -11.76 -17.03
C HIS A 183 5.64 -10.34 -17.26
N GLY A 184 6.17 -9.42 -16.44
CA GLY A 184 5.79 -8.01 -16.49
C GLY A 184 6.02 -7.40 -17.87
N ASN A 185 7.20 -7.56 -18.48
CA ASN A 185 7.48 -6.90 -19.77
C ASN A 185 6.88 -7.64 -20.96
N SER A 186 6.77 -8.97 -20.94
CA SER A 186 6.14 -9.70 -22.05
C SER A 186 4.64 -9.41 -22.14
N ILE A 187 3.93 -9.40 -21.01
CA ILE A 187 2.50 -9.02 -21.00
C ILE A 187 2.36 -7.53 -21.34
N ARG A 188 3.20 -6.66 -20.78
CA ARG A 188 3.16 -5.21 -21.05
C ARG A 188 3.40 -4.87 -22.51
N ALA A 189 4.33 -5.58 -23.16
CA ALA A 189 4.57 -5.44 -24.59
C ALA A 189 3.31 -5.78 -25.39
N LEU A 190 2.66 -6.91 -25.11
CA LEU A 190 1.42 -7.30 -25.80
C LEU A 190 0.27 -6.31 -25.55
N ILE A 191 0.08 -5.86 -24.30
CA ILE A 191 -0.94 -4.86 -23.96
C ILE A 191 -0.72 -3.55 -24.73
N LYS A 192 0.53 -3.14 -24.95
CA LYS A 192 0.84 -1.94 -25.73
C LYS A 192 0.15 -1.98 -27.10
N GLU A 193 0.19 -3.14 -27.77
CA GLU A 193 -0.45 -3.33 -29.08
C GLU A 193 -1.97 -3.47 -28.98
N PHE A 194 -2.47 -4.17 -27.97
CA PHE A 194 -3.92 -4.36 -27.80
C PHE A 194 -4.68 -3.06 -27.48
N ASP A 195 -4.02 -2.16 -26.76
CA ASP A 195 -4.58 -0.91 -26.26
C ASP A 195 -4.12 0.33 -27.05
N ASP A 196 -3.32 0.15 -28.11
CA ASP A 196 -2.72 1.23 -28.92
C ASP A 196 -2.03 2.30 -28.06
N ILE A 197 -1.17 1.84 -27.13
CA ILE A 197 -0.48 2.72 -26.18
C ILE A 197 0.78 3.29 -26.84
N SER A 198 0.93 4.61 -26.78
CA SER A 198 2.13 5.31 -27.25
C SER A 198 3.37 4.98 -26.42
N ASP A 199 4.54 5.13 -27.04
CA ASP A 199 5.84 4.79 -26.45
C ASP A 199 6.14 5.60 -25.17
N ASP A 200 5.63 6.83 -25.06
CA ASP A 200 5.78 7.64 -23.85
C ASP A 200 4.92 7.11 -22.69
N LYS A 201 3.70 6.65 -22.98
CA LYS A 201 2.72 6.22 -21.98
C LYS A 201 3.03 4.82 -21.43
N ILE A 202 3.57 3.92 -22.26
CA ILE A 202 3.84 2.53 -21.85
C ILE A 202 4.88 2.42 -20.72
N THR A 203 5.75 3.43 -20.60
CA THR A 203 6.75 3.53 -19.52
C THR A 203 6.10 3.49 -18.13
N SER A 204 4.90 4.10 -18.01
CA SER A 204 4.13 4.22 -16.77
C SER A 204 3.24 3.02 -16.46
N LEU A 205 2.94 2.18 -17.45
CA LEU A 205 2.11 1.00 -17.26
C LEU A 205 2.83 -0.03 -16.38
N ASN A 206 2.17 -0.44 -15.30
CA ASN A 206 2.65 -1.47 -14.39
C ASN A 206 1.59 -2.57 -14.25
N ILE A 207 2.00 -3.82 -14.42
CA ILE A 207 1.14 -4.98 -14.28
C ILE A 207 1.42 -5.61 -12.91
N PRO A 208 0.44 -5.68 -12.00
CA PRO A 208 0.63 -6.28 -10.68
C PRO A 208 0.98 -7.78 -10.78
N THR A 209 1.73 -8.29 -9.80
CA THR A 209 2.03 -9.73 -9.67
C THR A 209 0.78 -10.48 -9.21
N GLY A 210 0.53 -11.67 -9.76
CA GLY A 210 -0.51 -12.57 -9.29
C GLY A 210 -1.96 -12.07 -9.39
N VAL A 211 -2.24 -11.01 -10.14
CA VAL A 211 -3.62 -10.54 -10.37
C VAL A 211 -4.05 -10.88 -11.79
N PRO A 212 -5.12 -11.68 -11.97
CA PRO A 212 -5.67 -11.95 -13.30
C PRO A 212 -6.21 -10.69 -13.98
N LEU A 213 -5.76 -10.45 -15.20
CA LEU A 213 -6.19 -9.39 -16.10
C LEU A 213 -6.97 -10.01 -17.24
N VAL A 214 -8.27 -9.72 -17.31
CA VAL A 214 -9.18 -10.26 -18.30
C VAL A 214 -9.26 -9.29 -19.47
N TYR A 215 -9.12 -9.82 -20.68
CA TYR A 215 -9.39 -9.15 -21.93
C TYR A 215 -10.57 -9.81 -22.65
N GLU A 216 -11.47 -8.98 -23.15
CA GLU A 216 -12.52 -9.39 -24.08
C GLU A 216 -12.16 -8.88 -25.47
N PHE A 217 -12.07 -9.80 -26.43
CA PHE A 217 -11.78 -9.52 -27.84
C PHE A 217 -12.98 -9.85 -28.73
N ASP A 218 -13.13 -9.11 -29.83
CA ASP A 218 -14.05 -9.47 -30.89
C ASP A 218 -13.47 -10.55 -31.83
N ASN A 219 -14.24 -10.97 -32.83
CA ASN A 219 -13.82 -11.99 -33.81
C ASN A 219 -12.55 -11.59 -34.62
N ASN A 220 -12.25 -10.30 -34.69
CA ASN A 220 -11.07 -9.77 -35.39
C ASN A 220 -9.87 -9.59 -34.45
N MET A 221 -9.96 -10.09 -33.21
CA MET A 221 -8.98 -9.89 -32.14
C MET A 221 -8.77 -8.42 -31.76
N LYS A 222 -9.77 -7.57 -32.00
CA LYS A 222 -9.77 -6.20 -31.50
C LYS A 222 -10.31 -6.19 -30.09
N LYS A 223 -9.63 -5.48 -29.18
CA LYS A 223 -10.06 -5.31 -27.80
C LYS A 223 -11.44 -4.64 -27.74
N ILE A 224 -12.34 -5.24 -26.94
CA ILE A 224 -13.62 -4.66 -26.54
C ILE A 224 -13.44 -3.95 -25.19
N LYS A 225 -12.93 -4.66 -24.18
CA LYS A 225 -12.62 -4.11 -22.85
C LYS A 225 -11.59 -4.99 -22.12
N SER A 226 -11.04 -4.43 -21.04
CA SER A 226 -10.13 -5.14 -20.14
C SER A 226 -10.41 -4.76 -18.69
N TYR A 227 -10.25 -5.69 -17.76
CA TYR A 227 -10.41 -5.44 -16.33
C TYR A 227 -9.60 -6.44 -15.51
N TYR A 228 -9.10 -6.02 -14.35
CA TYR A 228 -8.55 -6.96 -13.37
C TYR A 228 -9.70 -7.69 -12.67
N LEU A 229 -9.52 -8.97 -12.37
CA LEU A 229 -10.46 -9.71 -11.52
C LEU A 229 -10.28 -9.30 -10.07
N ILE A 230 -10.73 -8.10 -9.74
CA ILE A 230 -10.96 -7.64 -8.37
C ILE A 230 -12.40 -7.16 -8.37
N THR A 231 -13.19 -7.52 -7.36
CA THR A 231 -14.55 -7.00 -7.23
C THR A 231 -14.50 -5.47 -7.08
N GLY A 232 -15.23 -4.73 -7.93
CA GLY A 232 -15.23 -3.27 -7.92
C GLY A 232 -15.61 -2.68 -6.56
N ASP A 233 -16.53 -3.35 -5.85
CA ASP A 233 -16.96 -2.95 -4.50
C ASP A 233 -15.86 -3.12 -3.44
N GLU A 234 -15.03 -4.17 -3.54
CA GLU A 234 -13.94 -4.38 -2.58
C GLU A 234 -12.78 -3.41 -2.80
N LEU A 235 -12.48 -3.07 -4.06
CA LEU A 235 -11.49 -2.03 -4.35
C LEU A 235 -11.96 -0.68 -3.82
N GLN A 236 -13.22 -0.32 -4.06
CA GLN A 236 -13.79 0.94 -3.58
C GLN A 236 -13.82 1.00 -2.03
N GLN A 237 -14.28 -0.05 -1.36
CA GLN A 237 -14.26 -0.11 0.11
C GLN A 237 -12.84 0.05 0.69
N ARG A 238 -11.81 -0.46 0.01
CA ARG A 238 -10.42 -0.32 0.44
C ARG A 238 -9.86 1.07 0.17
N ILE A 239 -10.19 1.65 -0.98
CA ILE A 239 -9.89 3.05 -1.30
C ILE A 239 -10.50 3.96 -0.22
N ASP A 240 -11.78 3.79 0.09
CA ASP A 240 -12.50 4.57 1.10
C ASP A 240 -11.85 4.37 2.48
N LYS A 241 -11.58 3.13 2.87
CA LYS A 241 -10.92 2.81 4.15
C LYS A 241 -9.58 3.53 4.28
N ILE A 242 -8.72 3.49 3.26
CA ILE A 242 -7.42 4.15 3.29
C ILE A 242 -7.58 5.66 3.34
N TYR A 243 -8.45 6.22 2.51
CA TYR A 243 -8.73 7.64 2.49
C TYR A 243 -9.16 8.17 3.85
N PHE A 244 -10.18 7.56 4.46
CA PHE A 244 -10.68 7.97 5.79
C PHE A 244 -9.66 7.70 6.89
N THR A 245 -8.87 6.63 6.79
CA THR A 245 -7.79 6.34 7.74
C THR A 245 -6.72 7.43 7.71
N CYS A 246 -6.22 7.80 6.52
CA CYS A 246 -5.26 8.88 6.35
C CYS A 246 -5.82 10.21 6.84
N PHE A 247 -7.09 10.50 6.49
CA PHE A 247 -7.78 11.72 6.89
C PHE A 247 -7.84 11.87 8.41
N TYR A 248 -8.37 10.87 9.11
CA TYR A 248 -8.56 10.93 10.56
C TYR A 248 -7.24 11.01 11.32
N ARG A 249 -6.25 10.19 10.92
CA ARG A 249 -4.95 10.19 11.60
C ARG A 249 -4.17 11.48 11.36
N TYR A 250 -4.31 12.10 10.19
CA TYR A 250 -3.72 13.41 9.94
C TYR A 250 -4.48 14.53 10.66
N ALA A 251 -5.81 14.42 10.84
CA ALA A 251 -6.56 15.31 11.72
C ALA A 251 -6.06 15.24 13.18
N ILE A 252 -5.78 14.06 13.72
CA ILE A 252 -5.20 13.95 15.08
C ILE A 252 -3.78 14.53 15.12
N THR A 253 -3.00 14.37 14.05
CA THR A 253 -1.69 15.05 13.95
C THR A 253 -1.85 16.56 14.11
N HIS A 254 -2.84 17.16 13.45
CA HIS A 254 -3.19 18.57 13.64
C HIS A 254 -3.70 18.89 15.05
N ALA A 255 -4.51 18.01 15.66
CA ALA A 255 -4.95 18.18 17.05
C ALA A 255 -3.77 18.20 18.03
N SER A 256 -2.74 17.38 17.82
CA SER A 256 -1.54 17.35 18.67
C SER A 256 -0.73 18.65 18.60
N ARG A 257 -0.72 19.35 17.46
CA ARG A 257 -0.06 20.67 17.32
C ARG A 257 -0.68 21.74 18.21
N LYS A 258 -1.95 21.57 18.55
CA LYS A 258 -2.68 22.50 19.42
C LYS A 258 -2.29 22.39 20.89
N ALA A 259 -1.47 21.42 21.28
CA ALA A 259 -1.02 21.28 22.67
C ALA A 259 -0.34 22.56 23.18
N LEU A 260 0.60 23.13 22.42
CA LEU A 260 1.27 24.37 22.80
C LEU A 260 0.30 25.56 22.78
N SER A 261 -0.39 25.80 21.67
CA SER A 261 -1.28 26.97 21.55
C SER A 261 -2.40 26.96 22.57
N GLY A 262 -2.95 25.78 22.89
CA GLY A 262 -4.05 25.61 23.84
C GLY A 262 -3.62 25.74 25.31
N THR A 263 -2.31 25.72 25.59
CA THR A 263 -1.75 25.85 26.95
C THR A 263 -0.92 27.12 27.15
N LYS A 264 -0.80 28.00 26.13
CA LYS A 264 -0.11 29.29 26.27
C LYS A 264 -0.56 30.11 27.49
N PRO A 265 -1.87 30.20 27.83
CA PRO A 265 -2.30 30.93 29.03
C PRO A 265 -1.73 30.35 30.33
N GLU A 266 -1.73 29.02 30.47
CA GLU A 266 -1.20 28.33 31.64
C GLU A 266 0.33 28.41 31.70
N LEU A 267 0.99 28.24 30.56
CA LEU A 267 2.43 28.40 30.43
C LEU A 267 2.89 29.82 30.77
N LEU A 268 2.10 30.82 30.38
CA LEU A 268 2.37 32.22 30.72
C LEU A 268 2.44 32.40 32.24
N GLN A 269 1.48 31.84 32.98
CA GLN A 269 1.45 31.92 34.44
C GLN A 269 2.63 31.17 35.09
N VAL A 270 2.90 29.95 34.63
CA VAL A 270 3.96 29.09 35.20
C VAL A 270 5.36 29.63 34.92
N TRP A 271 5.58 30.24 33.74
CA TRP A 271 6.91 30.71 33.34
C TRP A 271 7.26 32.13 33.82
N THR A 272 6.29 32.92 34.28
CA THR A 272 6.52 34.28 34.85
C THR A 272 6.46 34.37 36.36
N ASN A 273 5.86 33.37 37.03
CA ASN A 273 5.58 33.35 38.47
C ASN A 273 4.45 34.30 38.92
N TYR A 274 3.24 34.10 38.37
CA TYR A 274 2.04 34.74 38.91
C TYR A 274 1.31 33.76 39.85
N ASP A 275 1.59 33.90 41.15
CA ASP A 275 0.90 33.30 42.32
C ASP A 275 1.48 32.01 42.94
N THR A 276 1.60 32.02 44.27
CA THR A 276 2.36 31.10 45.14
C THR A 276 1.74 29.72 45.38
N ASP A 277 0.66 29.39 44.69
CA ASP A 277 -0.01 28.08 44.72
C ASP A 277 0.25 27.29 43.42
N ASN A 278 1.46 27.41 42.87
CA ASN A 278 1.84 26.69 41.65
C ASN A 278 1.86 25.18 41.93
N ILE A 279 0.83 24.46 41.45
CA ILE A 279 0.65 23.01 41.63
C ILE A 279 1.89 22.21 41.17
N TYR A 280 2.72 22.79 40.30
CA TYR A 280 3.93 22.16 39.76
C TYR A 280 5.22 22.51 40.51
N ASP A 281 5.20 23.48 41.43
CA ASP A 281 6.35 23.87 42.29
C ASP A 281 7.67 23.98 41.50
N MET A 282 7.63 24.78 40.43
CA MET A 282 8.68 24.93 39.43
C MET A 282 9.22 26.36 39.45
N GLN A 283 10.54 26.52 39.31
CA GLN A 283 11.16 27.84 39.20
C GLN A 283 10.73 28.53 37.89
N SER A 284 10.46 29.82 37.96
CA SER A 284 10.07 30.60 36.78
C SER A 284 11.22 30.69 35.78
N LEU A 285 10.87 30.54 34.49
CA LEU A 285 11.85 30.66 33.40
C LEU A 285 12.24 32.12 33.16
N TYR A 286 11.31 33.04 33.41
CA TYR A 286 11.43 34.46 33.10
C TYR A 286 10.84 35.31 34.23
N THR A 287 11.11 36.61 34.18
CA THR A 287 10.70 37.57 35.22
C THR A 287 9.52 38.43 34.79
N SER A 288 9.17 38.43 33.50
CA SER A 288 8.08 39.23 32.95
C SER A 288 7.23 38.46 31.94
N GLU A 289 5.95 38.81 31.85
CA GLU A 289 5.05 38.28 30.81
C GLU A 289 5.52 38.60 29.40
N GLU A 290 6.15 39.76 29.20
CA GLU A 290 6.70 40.16 27.90
C GLU A 290 7.80 39.18 27.43
N GLU A 291 8.72 38.79 28.32
CA GLU A 291 9.76 37.80 28.02
C GLU A 291 9.16 36.44 27.63
N VAL A 292 8.11 36.01 28.32
CA VAL A 292 7.43 34.74 28.00
C VAL A 292 6.67 34.81 26.68
N GLN A 293 6.01 35.93 26.38
CA GLN A 293 5.36 36.14 25.08
C GLN A 293 6.36 36.12 23.93
N ASN A 294 7.52 36.77 24.10
CA ASN A 294 8.62 36.70 23.15
C ASN A 294 9.15 35.27 23.01
N PHE A 295 9.24 34.53 24.12
CA PHE A 295 9.65 33.13 24.11
C PHE A 295 8.67 32.20 23.36
N PHE A 296 7.36 32.42 23.47
CA PHE A 296 6.38 31.73 22.61
C PHE A 296 6.65 31.99 21.13
N GLY A 297 7.02 33.22 20.77
CA GLY A 297 7.44 33.55 19.40
C GLY A 297 8.64 32.73 18.94
N TYR A 298 9.66 32.57 19.79
CA TYR A 298 10.82 31.72 19.47
C TYR A 298 10.45 30.23 19.31
N LEU A 299 9.55 29.71 20.16
CA LEU A 299 9.04 28.35 20.01
C LEU A 299 8.31 28.17 18.68
N ASP A 300 7.36 29.04 18.35
CA ASP A 300 6.60 28.97 17.10
C ASP A 300 7.53 29.08 15.88
N MET A 301 8.53 29.98 15.92
CA MET A 301 9.54 30.12 14.87
C MET A 301 10.39 28.85 14.72
N SER A 302 10.90 28.30 15.82
CA SER A 302 11.75 27.09 15.80
C SER A 302 11.03 25.89 15.20
N PHE A 303 9.74 25.72 15.55
CA PHE A 303 8.90 24.67 15.01
C PHE A 303 8.69 24.85 13.52
N CYS A 304 8.25 26.04 13.09
CA CYS A 304 7.96 26.33 11.69
C CYS A 304 9.20 26.15 10.80
N LEU A 305 10.36 26.61 11.25
CA LEU A 305 11.62 26.45 10.52
C LEU A 305 12.02 24.98 10.39
N ALA A 306 12.01 24.24 11.50
CA ALA A 306 12.33 22.82 11.50
C ALA A 306 11.35 22.00 10.67
N TYR A 307 10.07 22.37 10.72
CA TYR A 307 9.01 21.73 9.95
C TYR A 307 9.20 21.95 8.45
N ALA A 308 9.52 23.19 8.02
CA ALA A 308 9.78 23.49 6.62
C ALA A 308 11.00 22.73 6.07
N LEU A 309 12.10 22.67 6.83
CA LEU A 309 13.28 21.88 6.46
C LEU A 309 12.98 20.37 6.44
N GLY A 310 12.23 19.90 7.44
CA GLY A 310 11.80 18.51 7.54
C GLY A 310 10.92 18.09 6.37
N MET A 311 10.01 18.94 5.90
CA MET A 311 9.14 18.65 4.75
C MET A 311 9.95 18.27 3.50
N TYR A 312 11.00 19.04 3.20
CA TYR A 312 11.89 18.75 2.08
C TYR A 312 12.69 17.46 2.30
N PHE A 313 13.31 17.34 3.48
CA PHE A 313 14.12 16.17 3.85
C PHE A 313 13.33 14.86 3.80
N PHE A 314 12.17 14.82 4.46
CA PHE A 314 11.33 13.63 4.51
C PHE A 314 10.56 13.37 3.22
N GLY A 315 10.31 14.40 2.39
CA GLY A 315 9.83 14.19 1.03
C GLY A 315 10.85 13.45 0.17
N PHE A 316 12.13 13.84 0.25
CA PHE A 316 13.21 13.15 -0.46
C PHE A 316 13.43 11.71 0.05
N ILE A 317 13.46 11.51 1.37
CA ILE A 317 13.59 10.18 1.97
C ILE A 317 12.37 9.31 1.65
N GLY A 318 11.18 9.90 1.61
CA GLY A 318 9.93 9.25 1.20
C GLY A 318 9.96 8.61 -0.18
N ASN A 319 10.75 9.18 -1.10
CA ASN A 319 10.94 8.60 -2.43
C ASN A 319 11.91 7.41 -2.43
N LYS A 320 12.76 7.28 -1.41
CA LYS A 320 13.82 6.26 -1.33
C LYS A 320 13.47 5.08 -0.44
N TYR A 321 12.64 5.30 0.58
CA TYR A 321 12.27 4.29 1.57
C TYR A 321 10.75 4.19 1.70
N ASN A 322 10.27 3.15 2.39
CA ASN A 322 8.84 2.95 2.57
C ASN A 322 8.22 4.12 3.36
N PRO A 323 7.29 4.90 2.77
CA PRO A 323 6.73 6.09 3.39
C PRO A 323 5.89 5.77 4.63
N VAL A 324 5.31 4.57 4.73
CA VAL A 324 4.59 4.12 5.94
C VAL A 324 5.53 4.07 7.14
N ASN A 325 6.75 3.56 6.96
CA ASN A 325 7.74 3.50 8.03
C ASN A 325 8.20 4.90 8.46
N ILE A 326 8.38 5.79 7.49
CA ILE A 326 8.81 7.17 7.75
C ILE A 326 7.74 7.90 8.56
N ILE A 327 6.47 7.83 8.15
CA ILE A 327 5.35 8.44 8.88
C ILE A 327 5.23 7.83 10.28
N ALA A 328 5.36 6.50 10.40
CA ALA A 328 5.28 5.82 11.70
C ALA A 328 6.37 6.31 12.65
N ILE A 329 7.63 6.30 12.21
CA ILE A 329 8.78 6.75 13.01
C ILE A 329 8.61 8.23 13.39
N GLY A 330 8.29 9.10 12.43
CA GLY A 330 8.13 10.51 12.70
C GLY A 330 6.95 10.84 13.63
N SER A 331 5.84 10.09 13.54
CA SER A 331 4.71 10.22 14.47
C SER A 331 5.09 9.78 15.90
N ILE A 332 5.82 8.66 16.03
CA ILE A 332 6.30 8.17 17.33
C ILE A 332 7.28 9.17 17.95
N CYS A 333 8.29 9.62 17.19
CA CYS A 333 9.25 10.61 17.65
C CYS A 333 8.57 11.93 18.04
N SER A 334 7.65 12.44 17.22
CA SER A 334 6.85 13.64 17.52
C SER A 334 6.06 13.47 18.82
N GLY A 335 5.43 12.32 19.02
CA GLY A 335 4.71 12.00 20.25
C GLY A 335 5.63 11.98 21.47
N ILE A 336 6.80 11.33 21.38
CA ILE A 336 7.81 11.32 22.45
C ILE A 336 8.24 12.74 22.79
N TYR A 337 8.65 13.55 21.81
CA TYR A 337 9.08 14.93 22.07
C TYR A 337 7.97 15.79 22.65
N THR A 338 6.71 15.54 22.28
CA THR A 338 5.55 16.21 22.89
C THR A 338 5.40 15.86 24.38
N ILE A 339 5.54 14.59 24.76
CA ILE A 339 5.51 14.15 26.16
C ILE A 339 6.66 14.75 26.95
N PHE A 340 7.86 14.76 26.37
CA PHE A 340 9.05 15.31 27.00
C PHE A 340 8.95 16.83 27.19
N PHE A 341 8.36 17.55 26.23
CA PHE A 341 8.20 19.00 26.28
C PHE A 341 7.27 19.44 27.40
N GLY A 342 6.13 18.75 27.57
CA GLY A 342 5.17 19.08 28.62
C GLY A 342 5.33 18.18 29.83
N TYR A 343 4.67 17.03 29.81
CA TYR A 343 4.49 16.17 30.97
C TYR A 343 5.78 15.88 31.75
N ILE A 344 6.85 15.44 31.08
CA ILE A 344 8.12 15.11 31.76
C ILE A 344 8.80 16.38 32.29
N ALA A 345 8.82 17.46 31.50
CA ALA A 345 9.43 18.72 31.91
C ALA A 345 8.86 19.24 33.23
N TYR A 346 7.53 19.17 33.38
CA TYR A 346 6.86 19.60 34.61
C TYR A 346 6.97 18.57 35.74
N THR A 347 7.05 17.28 35.42
CA THR A 347 7.23 16.22 36.45
C THR A 347 8.60 16.30 37.10
N ILE A 348 9.66 16.60 36.32
CA ILE A 348 11.04 16.70 36.84
C ILE A 348 11.51 18.15 37.02
N LYS A 349 10.62 19.13 36.82
CA LYS A 349 10.81 20.56 37.09
C LYS A 349 11.97 21.20 36.32
N ILE A 350 12.00 21.02 34.99
CA ILE A 350 13.07 21.55 34.12
C ILE A 350 12.90 23.05 33.85
N ASP A 351 13.79 23.88 34.39
CA ASP A 351 13.76 25.35 34.33
C ASP A 351 14.71 25.94 33.27
N TRP A 352 15.11 25.17 32.26
CA TRP A 352 16.03 25.62 31.22
C TRP A 352 15.29 25.97 29.91
N PRO A 353 15.22 27.24 29.47
CA PRO A 353 14.51 27.62 28.24
C PRO A 353 15.03 26.90 26.98
N GLY A 354 16.33 26.60 26.92
CA GLY A 354 16.92 25.86 25.80
C GLY A 354 16.35 24.45 25.63
N TYR A 355 15.92 23.80 26.71
CA TYR A 355 15.25 22.49 26.68
C TYR A 355 14.00 22.53 25.81
N PHE A 356 13.13 23.51 26.06
CA PHE A 356 11.86 23.67 25.37
C PHE A 356 12.07 23.98 23.89
N ILE A 357 13.02 24.86 23.54
CA ILE A 357 13.36 25.16 22.14
C ILE A 357 13.85 23.90 21.42
N ILE A 358 14.80 23.14 22.00
CA ILE A 358 15.37 21.95 21.36
C ILE A 358 14.29 20.91 21.10
N LEU A 359 13.44 20.63 22.09
CA LEU A 359 12.37 19.65 21.93
C LEU A 359 11.31 20.09 20.93
N TRP A 360 10.95 21.37 20.90
CA TRP A 360 9.94 21.86 19.97
C TRP A 360 10.45 21.91 18.54
N LEU A 361 11.75 22.20 18.35
CA LEU A 361 12.47 22.07 17.08
C LEU A 361 12.46 20.60 16.60
N LEU A 362 12.85 19.66 17.46
CA LEU A 362 12.83 18.23 17.13
C LEU A 362 11.42 17.75 16.80
N ASN A 363 10.42 18.18 17.57
CA ASN A 363 9.02 17.89 17.30
C ASN A 363 8.61 18.37 15.89
N GLY A 364 8.90 19.62 15.55
CA GLY A 364 8.62 20.18 14.23
C GLY A 364 9.28 19.40 13.10
N PHE A 365 10.56 19.06 13.26
CA PHE A 365 11.30 18.29 12.26
C PHE A 365 10.68 16.91 12.02
N PHE A 366 10.47 16.09 13.06
CA PHE A 366 9.94 14.74 12.89
C PHE A 366 8.47 14.72 12.48
N GLN A 367 7.67 15.69 12.93
CA GLN A 367 6.26 15.78 12.54
C GLN A 367 6.09 16.18 11.06
N ALA A 368 7.07 16.87 10.47
CA ALA A 368 7.08 17.20 9.04
C ALA A 368 7.19 15.97 8.12
N SER A 369 7.61 14.82 8.67
CA SER A 369 7.63 13.56 7.92
C SER A 369 6.25 13.09 7.47
N ILE A 370 5.18 13.55 8.13
CA ILE A 370 3.84 12.97 7.97
C ILE A 370 3.21 13.41 6.65
N PHE A 371 3.12 14.72 6.40
CA PHE A 371 2.38 15.27 5.26
C PHE A 371 2.86 14.78 3.88
N PRO A 372 4.13 14.95 3.47
CA PRO A 372 4.56 14.61 2.12
C PRO A 372 4.43 13.11 1.84
N ASN A 373 4.72 12.28 2.84
CA ASN A 373 4.59 10.83 2.74
C ASN A 373 3.12 10.39 2.73
N MET A 374 2.24 11.08 3.46
CA MET A 374 0.80 10.80 3.43
C MET A 374 0.18 11.12 2.08
N VAL A 375 0.55 12.27 1.51
CA VAL A 375 0.13 12.68 0.17
C VAL A 375 0.58 11.66 -0.86
N ALA A 376 1.84 11.19 -0.78
CA ALA A 376 2.34 10.13 -1.64
C ALA A 376 1.50 8.85 -1.53
N ILE A 377 1.18 8.41 -0.31
CA ILE A 377 0.33 7.23 -0.09
C ILE A 377 -1.05 7.44 -0.70
N VAL A 378 -1.79 8.49 -0.29
CA VAL A 378 -3.15 8.76 -0.79
C VAL A 378 -3.16 8.85 -2.31
N SER A 379 -2.16 9.51 -2.92
CA SER A 379 -2.09 9.66 -4.38
C SER A 379 -1.95 8.33 -5.14
N ASN A 380 -1.44 7.27 -4.51
CA ASN A 380 -1.33 5.95 -5.13
C ASN A 380 -2.66 5.21 -5.24
N TRP A 381 -3.71 5.67 -4.56
CA TRP A 381 -5.02 5.00 -4.48
C TRP A 381 -6.08 5.60 -5.39
N PHE A 382 -5.80 6.73 -6.03
CA PHE A 382 -6.78 7.46 -6.84
C PHE A 382 -6.23 7.80 -8.22
N ASP A 383 -7.13 7.86 -9.19
CA ASP A 383 -6.80 8.31 -10.53
C ASP A 383 -6.34 9.79 -10.52
N LYS A 384 -5.36 10.11 -11.36
CA LYS A 384 -4.72 11.44 -11.38
C LYS A 384 -5.68 12.56 -11.79
N ASP A 385 -6.70 12.24 -12.58
CA ASP A 385 -7.75 13.17 -13.03
C ASP A 385 -8.68 13.63 -11.88
N LYS A 386 -8.82 12.82 -10.81
CA LYS A 386 -9.64 13.15 -9.63
C LYS A 386 -8.85 13.72 -8.47
N ALA A 387 -7.53 13.82 -8.58
CA ALA A 387 -6.63 14.23 -7.49
C ALA A 387 -7.03 15.58 -6.87
N GLY A 388 -7.43 16.57 -7.68
CA GLY A 388 -7.84 17.89 -7.18
C GLY A 388 -9.05 17.84 -6.24
N ILE A 389 -10.07 17.06 -6.59
CA ILE A 389 -11.28 16.90 -5.76
C ILE A 389 -10.94 16.11 -4.48
N VAL A 390 -10.19 15.01 -4.62
CA VAL A 390 -9.78 14.15 -3.50
C VAL A 390 -8.98 14.95 -2.47
N PHE A 391 -7.93 15.66 -2.89
CA PHE A 391 -7.12 16.45 -1.96
C PHE A 391 -7.84 17.72 -1.46
N GLY A 392 -8.76 18.27 -2.26
CA GLY A 392 -9.64 19.36 -1.85
C GLY A 392 -10.48 18.97 -0.64
N ILE A 393 -11.19 17.84 -0.70
CA ILE A 393 -11.97 17.32 0.44
C ILE A 393 -11.04 16.89 1.57
N TRP A 394 -9.94 16.20 1.24
CA TRP A 394 -9.02 15.68 2.25
C TRP A 394 -8.46 16.79 3.12
N SER A 395 -8.19 17.99 2.57
CA SER A 395 -7.66 19.15 3.29
C SER A 395 -8.51 19.60 4.50
N ALA A 396 -9.80 19.24 4.55
CA ALA A 396 -10.67 19.51 5.70
C ALA A 396 -10.18 18.86 7.01
N ASN A 397 -9.29 17.86 6.93
CA ASN A 397 -8.67 17.23 8.08
C ASN A 397 -8.02 18.24 9.04
N ALA A 398 -7.45 19.34 8.52
CA ALA A 398 -6.73 20.30 9.32
C ALA A 398 -7.69 21.11 10.21
N ALA A 399 -8.86 21.48 9.66
CA ALA A 399 -9.90 22.18 10.40
C ALA A 399 -10.48 21.28 11.51
N ILE A 400 -10.79 20.03 11.19
CA ILE A 400 -11.28 19.04 12.16
C ILE A 400 -10.24 18.81 13.26
N GLY A 401 -8.97 18.64 12.87
CA GLY A 401 -7.88 18.48 13.82
C GLY A 401 -7.74 19.66 14.77
N ASN A 402 -7.83 20.89 14.26
CA ASN A 402 -7.81 22.08 15.10
C ASN A 402 -8.94 22.09 16.13
N ILE A 403 -10.18 21.79 15.72
CA ILE A 403 -11.34 21.71 16.63
C ILE A 403 -11.11 20.65 17.72
N LEU A 404 -10.65 19.46 17.33
CA LEU A 404 -10.34 18.38 18.27
C LEU A 404 -9.22 18.78 19.25
N GLY A 405 -8.21 19.50 18.75
CA GLY A 405 -7.10 20.00 19.56
C GLY A 405 -7.55 21.00 20.63
N GLU A 406 -8.41 21.95 20.27
CA GLU A 406 -8.99 22.90 21.23
C GLU A 406 -9.86 22.19 22.27
N LEU A 407 -10.66 21.21 21.85
CA LEU A 407 -11.47 20.40 22.77
C LEU A 407 -10.60 19.60 23.75
N LEU A 408 -9.53 18.97 23.26
CA LEU A 408 -8.58 18.25 24.11
C LEU A 408 -7.90 19.19 25.10
N ALA A 409 -7.49 20.38 24.65
CA ALA A 409 -6.90 21.39 25.52
C ALA A 409 -7.88 21.80 26.64
N TYR A 410 -9.14 22.07 26.30
CA TYR A 410 -10.18 22.38 27.28
C TYR A 410 -10.37 21.25 28.31
N LEU A 411 -10.46 19.99 27.87
CA LEU A 411 -10.64 18.84 28.77
C LEU A 411 -9.41 18.60 29.66
N ALA A 412 -8.21 18.77 29.11
CA ALA A 412 -6.98 18.57 29.87
C ALA A 412 -6.80 19.61 30.99
N LYS A 413 -7.38 20.82 30.86
CA LYS A 413 -7.39 21.82 31.96
C LYS A 413 -8.06 21.29 33.23
N LEU A 414 -9.01 20.36 33.12
CA LEU A 414 -9.71 19.78 34.28
C LEU A 414 -8.81 18.90 35.15
N ILE A 415 -7.72 18.37 34.59
CA ILE A 415 -6.79 17.43 35.26
C ILE A 415 -5.36 17.97 35.35
N GLY A 416 -5.07 19.10 34.70
CA GLY A 416 -3.77 19.75 34.65
C GLY A 416 -3.24 19.85 33.21
N PHE A 417 -2.80 21.05 32.82
CA PHE A 417 -2.38 21.34 31.44
C PHE A 417 -1.24 20.43 30.93
N SER A 418 -0.35 19.98 31.82
CA SER A 418 0.75 19.08 31.47
C SER A 418 0.26 17.72 30.94
N TYR A 419 -0.90 17.24 31.39
CA TYR A 419 -1.53 16.02 30.88
C TYR A 419 -2.01 16.15 29.43
N LEU A 420 -2.24 17.37 28.91
CA LEU A 420 -2.53 17.56 27.49
C LEU A 420 -1.40 17.01 26.62
N TYR A 421 -0.15 17.31 27.01
CA TYR A 421 1.03 16.86 26.31
C TYR A 421 1.21 15.35 26.40
N LEU A 422 0.88 14.75 27.55
CA LEU A 422 0.86 13.30 27.71
C LEU A 422 -0.17 12.65 26.77
N ILE A 423 -1.41 13.16 26.78
CA ILE A 423 -2.51 12.64 25.95
C ILE A 423 -2.18 12.79 24.47
N CYS A 424 -1.80 14.00 24.02
CA CYS A 424 -1.43 14.26 22.63
C CYS A 424 -0.24 13.39 22.19
N GLY A 425 0.75 13.22 23.06
CA GLY A 425 1.91 12.39 22.78
C GLY A 425 1.58 10.90 22.67
N ILE A 426 0.78 10.36 23.58
CA ILE A 426 0.30 8.97 23.51
C ILE A 426 -0.56 8.75 22.26
N LEU A 427 -1.44 9.69 21.92
CA LEU A 427 -2.24 9.62 20.69
C LEU A 427 -1.34 9.60 19.44
N MET A 428 -0.31 10.44 19.39
CA MET A 428 0.66 10.47 18.29
C MET A 428 1.47 9.17 18.17
N ILE A 429 1.92 8.61 19.29
CA ILE A 429 2.63 7.31 19.32
C ILE A 429 1.70 6.19 18.85
N SER A 430 0.47 6.15 19.38
CA SER A 430 -0.56 5.18 18.99
C SER A 430 -0.84 5.22 17.50
N ILE A 431 -0.98 6.42 16.94
CA ILE A 431 -1.16 6.62 15.49
C ILE A 431 0.07 6.17 14.71
N GLY A 432 1.28 6.45 15.19
CA GLY A 432 2.52 5.97 14.59
C GLY A 432 2.55 4.44 14.46
N ILE A 433 2.17 3.74 15.54
CA ILE A 433 2.01 2.29 15.55
C ILE A 433 0.93 1.85 14.56
N GLN A 434 -0.23 2.52 14.57
CA GLN A 434 -1.32 2.21 13.64
C GLN A 434 -0.97 2.47 12.16
N TYR A 435 -0.07 3.42 11.86
CA TYR A 435 0.47 3.58 10.52
C TYR A 435 1.28 2.36 10.13
N LYS A 436 2.21 1.93 10.98
CA LYS A 436 3.09 0.78 10.72
C LYS A 436 2.31 -0.51 10.39
N PHE A 437 1.21 -0.77 11.10
CA PHE A 437 0.46 -2.02 10.98
C PHE A 437 -0.84 -1.92 10.19
N GLY A 438 -1.36 -0.71 9.95
CA GLY A 438 -2.69 -0.50 9.40
C GLY A 438 -2.75 0.36 8.15
N LEU A 439 -1.63 0.91 7.67
CA LEU A 439 -1.62 1.72 6.44
C LEU A 439 -0.97 0.96 5.28
N VAL A 440 -1.72 0.86 4.19
CA VAL A 440 -1.31 0.12 2.98
C VAL A 440 -0.87 1.13 1.92
N LEU A 441 0.34 0.95 1.39
CA LEU A 441 1.05 1.92 0.55
C LEU A 441 0.33 2.25 -0.76
N SER A 442 -0.30 1.24 -1.35
CA SER A 442 -0.98 1.29 -2.64
C SER A 442 -1.98 0.13 -2.75
N PRO A 443 -2.91 0.19 -3.70
CA PRO A 443 -3.74 -0.97 -4.03
C PRO A 443 -2.89 -2.23 -4.28
N LEU A 444 -1.69 -2.09 -4.86
CA LEU A 444 -0.75 -3.21 -5.06
C LEU A 444 -0.21 -3.84 -3.76
N SER A 445 -0.10 -3.09 -2.66
CA SER A 445 0.33 -3.64 -1.36
C SER A 445 -0.82 -4.22 -0.52
N VAL A 446 -2.08 -4.07 -0.97
CA VAL A 446 -3.20 -4.81 -0.40
C VAL A 446 -3.02 -6.31 -0.61
N PHE A 447 -2.44 -6.68 -1.74
CA PHE A 447 -2.11 -8.06 -2.07
C PHE A 447 -1.03 -8.60 -1.12
N GLU A 448 -0.06 -7.77 -0.71
CA GLU A 448 0.90 -8.08 0.36
C GLU A 448 0.28 -8.11 1.78
N GLY A 449 -0.86 -7.44 2.02
CA GLY A 449 -1.54 -7.43 3.32
C GLY A 449 -2.56 -8.56 3.51
N LEU A 450 -3.28 -8.93 2.44
CA LEU A 450 -4.03 -10.19 2.35
C LEU A 450 -3.08 -11.38 2.60
N HIS A 451 -1.85 -11.30 2.10
CA HIS A 451 -0.78 -12.24 2.41
C HIS A 451 -0.61 -12.50 3.91
N SER A 452 -0.55 -11.46 4.75
CA SER A 452 -0.35 -11.59 6.20
C SER A 452 -1.57 -12.17 6.94
N GLN A 453 -2.79 -11.73 6.60
CA GLN A 453 -4.02 -12.24 7.25
C GLN A 453 -4.30 -13.71 6.91
N TYR A 454 -4.06 -14.11 5.67
CA TYR A 454 -4.22 -15.51 5.26
C TYR A 454 -3.05 -16.38 5.75
N THR A 455 -1.82 -15.86 5.85
CA THR A 455 -0.70 -16.57 6.50
C THR A 455 -1.01 -16.83 7.98
N PHE A 456 -1.54 -15.85 8.71
CA PHE A 456 -1.94 -16.03 10.11
C PHE A 456 -3.06 -17.07 10.27
N LYS A 457 -4.08 -17.01 9.39
CA LYS A 457 -5.20 -17.95 9.40
C LYS A 457 -4.79 -19.38 9.03
N LEU A 458 -3.84 -19.54 8.12
CA LEU A 458 -3.27 -20.84 7.73
C LEU A 458 -2.26 -21.36 8.77
N MET A 459 -1.61 -20.50 9.55
CA MET A 459 -0.79 -20.92 10.69
C MET A 459 -1.67 -21.43 11.84
N ASP A 460 -2.80 -20.78 12.12
CA ASP A 460 -3.82 -21.30 13.06
C ASP A 460 -4.39 -22.65 12.58
N GLU A 461 -4.70 -22.78 11.29
CA GLU A 461 -5.23 -24.04 10.72
C GLU A 461 -4.17 -25.16 10.71
N ASN A 462 -2.89 -24.85 10.43
CA ASN A 462 -1.79 -25.83 10.48
C ASN A 462 -1.37 -26.21 11.91
N GLU A 463 -1.52 -25.32 12.90
CA GLU A 463 -1.35 -25.70 14.32
C GLU A 463 -2.44 -26.68 14.77
N THR A 464 -3.66 -26.59 14.25
CA THR A 464 -4.70 -27.61 14.49
C THR A 464 -4.46 -28.93 13.74
N LEU A 465 -3.77 -28.92 12.60
CA LEU A 465 -3.42 -30.13 11.82
C LEU A 465 -2.17 -30.86 12.34
N ASN A 466 -1.25 -30.16 13.01
CA ASN A 466 -0.05 -30.76 13.59
C ASN A 466 -0.31 -31.63 14.85
N ASN A 467 -1.55 -31.74 15.32
CA ASN A 467 -1.96 -32.68 16.37
C ASN A 467 -2.43 -34.05 15.84
N TYR A 468 -2.40 -34.29 14.53
CA TYR A 468 -2.59 -35.63 13.97
C TYR A 468 -1.24 -36.25 13.60
N SER A 469 -0.59 -36.82 14.61
CA SER A 469 0.56 -37.70 14.43
C SER A 469 0.16 -38.93 13.60
N PHE A 470 0.88 -39.16 12.52
CA PHE A 470 0.85 -40.37 11.70
C PHE A 470 0.97 -41.63 12.58
N ALA A 471 -0.04 -42.50 12.50
CA ALA A 471 0.06 -43.89 12.92
C ALA A 471 0.15 -44.78 11.67
N PRO A 472 1.00 -45.82 11.67
CA PRO A 472 1.23 -46.66 10.49
C PRO A 472 0.09 -47.67 10.27
N ASP A 473 -0.05 -48.07 9.02
CA ASP A 473 -1.03 -48.99 8.47
C ASP A 473 -1.18 -50.31 9.27
N ASN A 474 -2.43 -50.77 9.42
CA ASN A 474 -2.80 -52.20 9.38
C ASN A 474 -4.33 -52.39 9.23
N GLU A 475 -4.67 -53.18 8.21
CA GLU A 475 -5.77 -54.15 8.08
C GLU A 475 -7.26 -53.79 8.30
N THR A 476 -8.00 -53.90 7.19
CA THR A 476 -9.36 -54.45 7.00
C THR A 476 -10.41 -54.36 8.11
N GLU A 477 -11.49 -53.61 7.83
CA GLU A 477 -12.86 -54.09 8.13
C GLU A 477 -13.90 -53.47 7.19
N ILE A 478 -14.72 -54.34 6.61
CA ILE A 478 -15.92 -54.04 5.83
C ILE A 478 -17.05 -53.73 6.82
N LEU A 479 -17.87 -52.69 6.59
CA LEU A 479 -19.35 -52.75 6.59
C LEU A 479 -20.04 -51.37 6.50
N ASN A 480 -21.04 -51.37 5.60
CA ASN A 480 -22.33 -50.68 5.61
C ASN A 480 -22.49 -49.20 5.24
N GLU A 481 -22.98 -49.04 4.00
CA GLU A 481 -23.94 -48.03 3.57
C GLU A 481 -25.20 -48.01 4.47
N SER A 482 -25.36 -46.97 5.29
CA SER A 482 -26.68 -46.47 5.69
C SER A 482 -26.58 -45.10 6.37
N SER A 483 -26.45 -44.02 5.61
CA SER A 483 -26.99 -42.71 6.00
C SER A 483 -26.90 -41.69 4.85
N MET A 484 -27.66 -41.95 3.78
CA MET A 484 -27.96 -40.96 2.76
C MET A 484 -29.42 -40.50 2.95
N SER A 485 -29.70 -39.65 3.94
CA SER A 485 -30.86 -38.73 3.91
C SER A 485 -30.85 -37.89 5.18
N ASN A 486 -30.39 -36.64 5.09
CA ASN A 486 -30.83 -35.50 5.92
C ASN A 486 -29.86 -34.34 5.67
N ARG A 487 -30.20 -33.47 4.71
CA ARG A 487 -29.84 -32.03 4.62
C ARG A 487 -30.02 -31.42 3.22
N LEU A 488 -30.87 -32.01 2.38
CA LEU A 488 -31.43 -31.35 1.21
C LEU A 488 -32.95 -31.48 1.29
N ASN A 489 -33.60 -30.50 1.92
CA ASN A 489 -35.00 -30.07 1.75
C ASN A 489 -35.50 -29.37 3.01
N THR A 490 -35.33 -28.05 3.08
CA THR A 490 -36.37 -27.17 3.65
C THR A 490 -36.25 -25.79 3.00
N ILE A 491 -36.92 -25.69 1.86
CA ILE A 491 -37.28 -24.44 1.19
C ILE A 491 -38.42 -23.78 1.97
N GLU A 492 -38.44 -22.45 1.95
CA GLU A 492 -39.59 -21.56 2.19
C GLU A 492 -40.34 -21.68 3.52
N ASN A 493 -40.28 -20.62 4.33
CA ASN A 493 -41.51 -19.95 4.75
C ASN A 493 -41.26 -18.51 5.20
N THR A 494 -41.96 -17.63 4.49
CA THR A 494 -42.28 -16.24 4.79
C THR A 494 -42.81 -16.08 6.21
N VAL A 495 -42.26 -15.12 6.98
CA VAL A 495 -42.90 -14.60 8.20
C VAL A 495 -42.90 -13.08 8.15
N ILE A 496 -44.08 -12.53 7.88
CA ILE A 496 -44.46 -11.15 8.18
C ILE A 496 -44.71 -11.07 9.69
N ILE A 497 -43.95 -10.24 10.40
CA ILE A 497 -44.36 -9.73 11.72
C ILE A 497 -44.20 -8.22 11.71
N ASN A 498 -45.35 -7.55 11.74
CA ASN A 498 -45.48 -6.15 12.08
C ASN A 498 -45.69 -6.08 13.61
N SER A 499 -44.81 -5.41 14.36
CA SER A 499 -45.22 -4.84 15.66
C SER A 499 -44.32 -3.68 16.08
N ASN A 500 -44.99 -2.58 16.37
CA ASN A 500 -44.47 -1.37 17.00
C ASN A 500 -43.61 -1.68 18.25
N ARG A 501 -42.33 -1.28 18.22
CA ARG A 501 -41.59 -0.91 19.42
C ARG A 501 -40.79 0.36 19.18
N ARG A 502 -41.29 1.47 19.74
CA ARG A 502 -40.52 2.69 19.99
C ARG A 502 -39.26 2.32 20.79
N LYS A 503 -38.09 2.48 20.18
CA LYS A 503 -36.82 2.69 20.90
C LYS A 503 -36.25 4.01 20.41
N LYS A 504 -36.13 4.97 21.34
CA LYS A 504 -35.40 6.23 21.14
C LYS A 504 -33.95 5.91 20.81
N ASN A 505 -33.54 6.12 19.56
CA ASN A 505 -32.12 6.25 19.21
C ASN A 505 -31.80 7.75 19.17
N CYS A 506 -31.23 8.27 20.25
CA CYS A 506 -30.43 9.49 20.18
C CYS A 506 -29.11 9.11 19.53
N GLY A 507 -29.01 9.30 18.21
CA GLY A 507 -27.76 9.09 17.49
C GLY A 507 -26.84 10.28 17.65
N ILE A 508 -25.53 10.03 17.60
CA ILE A 508 -24.45 11.05 17.55
C ILE A 508 -24.75 12.14 16.51
N LEU A 509 -25.48 11.81 15.43
CA LEU A 509 -25.91 12.74 14.40
C LEU A 509 -26.92 13.80 14.90
N SER A 510 -27.84 13.46 15.81
CA SER A 510 -28.78 14.46 16.37
C SER A 510 -28.06 15.40 17.34
N ILE A 511 -27.11 14.86 18.12
CA ILE A 511 -26.26 15.66 19.01
C ILE A 511 -25.38 16.62 18.19
N PHE A 512 -24.85 16.15 17.06
CA PHE A 512 -24.03 16.98 16.16
C PHE A 512 -24.83 18.12 15.51
N ILE A 513 -26.06 17.83 15.07
CA ILE A 513 -26.97 18.83 14.48
C ILE A 513 -27.41 19.84 15.56
N ASP A 514 -27.73 19.39 16.77
CA ASP A 514 -28.13 20.27 17.88
C ASP A 514 -26.99 21.21 18.32
N VAL A 515 -25.73 20.79 18.21
CA VAL A 515 -24.55 21.63 18.54
C VAL A 515 -24.33 22.71 17.48
N ILE A 516 -24.49 22.39 16.19
CA ILE A 516 -24.34 23.37 15.09
C ILE A 516 -25.46 24.41 15.11
N LEU A 517 -26.67 24.00 15.50
CA LEU A 517 -27.83 24.88 15.57
C LEU A 517 -27.90 25.72 16.84
N LYS A 518 -26.94 25.59 17.77
CA LYS A 518 -26.86 26.50 18.92
C LYS A 518 -26.60 27.94 18.47
N PRO A 519 -27.33 28.93 19.03
CA PRO A 519 -27.05 30.33 18.75
C PRO A 519 -25.58 30.63 19.08
N GLN A 520 -24.91 31.40 18.21
CA GLN A 520 -23.49 31.80 18.26
C GLN A 520 -22.47 30.87 17.58
N VAL A 521 -22.77 29.60 17.27
CA VAL A 521 -21.79 28.70 16.61
C VAL A 521 -21.63 29.01 15.11
N LEU A 522 -22.74 29.18 14.39
CA LEU A 522 -22.73 29.52 12.96
C LEU A 522 -22.13 30.93 12.68
N PRO A 523 -22.49 31.98 13.46
CA PRO A 523 -21.89 33.30 13.31
C PRO A 523 -20.36 33.28 13.50
N TYR A 524 -19.85 32.61 14.53
CA TYR A 524 -18.40 32.57 14.80
C TYR A 524 -17.60 31.87 13.69
N THR A 525 -18.18 30.83 13.08
CA THR A 525 -17.56 30.06 12.00
C THR A 525 -17.49 30.86 10.70
N ILE A 526 -18.50 31.70 10.44
CA ILE A 526 -18.56 32.59 9.27
C ILE A 526 -17.65 33.82 9.46
N THR A 527 -17.57 34.39 10.67
CA THR A 527 -16.69 35.53 10.95
C THR A 527 -15.20 35.15 10.87
N TYR A 528 -14.83 33.92 11.24
CA TYR A 528 -13.46 33.41 11.13
C TYR A 528 -13.04 33.12 9.68
N SER A 529 -13.99 32.78 8.80
CA SER A 529 -13.71 32.51 7.38
C SER A 529 -13.66 33.77 6.52
N LEU A 530 -14.20 34.89 7.00
CA LEU A 530 -14.21 36.19 6.31
C LEU A 530 -13.16 37.19 6.81
N SER A 531 -12.33 36.81 7.80
CA SER A 531 -11.29 37.67 8.38
C SER A 531 -9.85 37.25 8.03
N LYS A 532 -9.67 36.48 6.96
CA LYS A 532 -8.36 36.26 6.31
C LYS A 532 -8.30 36.90 4.94
#